data_AF-A0A1H2U385-F1
#
_entry.id   AF-A0A1H2U385-F1
#
_cell.length_a   1.000
_cell.length_b   1.000
_cell.length_c   1.000
_cell.angle_alpha   90.00
_cell.angle_beta   90.00
_cell.angle_gamma   90.00
#
_symmetry.space_group_name_H-M   'P 1'
#
loop_
_entity.id
_entity.type
_entity.pdbx_description
1 polymer ?
#
loop_
_entity_poly.entity_id
_entity_poly.type
_entity_poly.pdbx_seq_one_letter_code
_entity_poly.pdbx_strand_id
1 'polypeptide(L)' 'MNKNAPLSVVSMRISWARLLKRVFDINIVHCPYCGAALKIIAILLKKAATTNIPDHLGLSSRTPPRTPVPILDPFEPI' A
#
# COMPACT_ATOMS: atom_id res chain seq x y z
N MET A 1 8.58 -47.72 5.93
CA MET A 1 7.75 -46.52 5.76
C MET A 1 8.54 -45.45 5.00
N ASN A 2 8.05 -45.06 3.83
CA ASN A 2 8.64 -44.09 2.92
C ASN A 2 8.50 -42.65 3.46
N LYS A 3 9.56 -41.84 3.36
CA LYS A 3 9.61 -40.45 3.84
C LYS A 3 9.43 -39.46 2.68
N ASN A 4 8.33 -39.54 1.93
CA ASN A 4 8.06 -38.63 0.81
C ASN A 4 6.75 -37.86 1.02
N ALA A 5 6.59 -37.24 2.19
CA ALA A 5 5.55 -36.25 2.37
C ALA A 5 5.95 -35.00 1.55
N PRO A 6 5.09 -34.51 0.64
CA PRO A 6 5.36 -33.24 -0.03
C PRO A 6 5.49 -32.17 1.04
N LEU A 7 6.59 -31.40 1.00
CA LEU A 7 6.75 -30.21 1.83
C LEU A 7 5.51 -29.35 1.59
N SER A 8 4.65 -29.24 2.62
CA SER A 8 3.43 -28.43 2.53
C SER A 8 3.85 -27.04 2.07
N VAL A 9 3.30 -26.56 0.96
CA VAL A 9 3.47 -25.16 0.55
C VAL A 9 2.96 -24.34 1.72
N VAL A 10 3.87 -23.80 2.53
CA VAL A 10 3.52 -22.97 3.67
C VAL A 10 2.87 -21.74 3.05
N SER A 11 1.54 -21.66 3.11
CA SER A 11 0.80 -20.47 2.72
C SER A 11 1.22 -19.36 3.68
N MET A 12 2.29 -18.65 3.33
CA MET A 12 2.81 -17.56 4.14
C MET A 12 1.83 -16.39 4.00
N ARG A 13 0.91 -16.29 4.97
CA ARG A 13 -0.03 -15.18 5.11
C ARG A 13 0.79 -13.90 5.31
N ILE A 14 1.10 -13.22 4.22
CA ILE A 14 1.73 -11.91 4.27
C ILE A 14 0.68 -10.86 4.67
N SER A 15 1.02 -9.94 5.57
CA SER A 15 0.10 -8.89 5.95
C SER A 15 -0.19 -7.97 4.75
N TRP A 16 -1.42 -7.47 4.67
CA TRP A 16 -1.83 -6.53 3.62
C TRP A 16 -0.91 -5.29 3.56
N ALA A 17 -0.45 -4.79 4.70
CA ALA A 17 0.52 -3.70 4.77
C ALA A 17 1.89 -4.06 4.14
N ARG A 18 2.40 -5.28 4.34
CA ARG A 18 3.64 -5.73 3.69
C ARG A 18 3.47 -5.88 2.18
N LEU A 19 2.29 -6.29 1.71
CA LEU A 19 1.97 -6.33 0.28
C LEU A 19 2.01 -4.94 -0.35
N LEU A 20 1.33 -3.96 0.27
CA LEU A 20 1.31 -2.59 -0.21
C LEU A 20 2.71 -1.98 -0.31
N LYS A 21 3.55 -2.18 0.72
CA LYS A 21 4.94 -1.70 0.69
C LYS A 21 5.76 -2.38 -0.41
N ARG A 22 5.55 -3.68 -0.65
CA ARG A 22 6.31 -4.41 -1.69
C ARG A 22 5.93 -4.01 -3.11
N VAL A 23 4.63 -3.82 -3.38
CA VAL A 23 4.14 -3.61 -4.75
C VAL A 23 4.07 -2.14 -5.14
N PHE A 24 3.69 -1.26 -4.20
CA PHE A 24 3.43 0.15 -4.47
C PHE A 24 4.39 1.09 -3.74
N ASP A 25 5.35 0.56 -2.98
CA ASP A 25 6.23 1.31 -2.07
C ASP A 25 5.50 2.07 -0.93
N ILE A 26 4.21 1.81 -0.71
CA ILE A 26 3.38 2.49 0.30
C ILE A 26 3.53 1.81 1.68
N ASN A 27 4.05 2.56 2.67
CA ASN A 27 4.10 2.11 4.07
C ASN A 27 2.98 2.77 4.89
N ILE A 28 1.98 1.99 5.29
CA ILE A 28 0.82 2.49 6.07
C ILE A 28 0.94 2.25 7.59
N VAL A 29 2.02 1.63 8.04
CA VAL A 29 2.26 1.29 9.46
C VAL A 29 3.38 2.12 10.09
N HIS A 30 4.10 2.94 9.33
CA HIS A 30 5.07 3.90 9.83
C HIS A 30 4.87 5.29 9.20
N CYS A 31 5.08 6.34 9.98
CA CYS A 31 5.05 7.71 9.50
C CYS A 31 6.20 7.96 8.50
N PRO A 32 5.92 8.53 7.30
CA PRO A 32 6.98 8.80 6.32
C PRO A 32 7.95 9.92 6.75
N TYR A 33 7.57 10.74 7.74
CA TYR A 33 8.39 11.86 8.21
C TYR A 33 9.27 11.51 9.41
N CYS A 34 8.74 10.76 10.39
CA CYS A 34 9.45 10.47 11.64
C CYS A 34 9.68 8.98 11.91
N GLY A 35 9.13 8.07 11.09
CA GLY A 35 9.29 6.63 11.26
C GLY A 35 8.52 6.01 12.44
N ALA A 36 7.76 6.79 13.21
CA ALA A 36 6.94 6.27 14.31
C ALA A 36 5.83 5.33 13.80
N ALA A 37 5.47 4.33 14.61
CA ALA A 37 4.41 3.39 14.27
C ALA A 37 3.04 4.08 14.18
N LEU A 38 2.28 3.78 13.13
CA LEU A 38 0.92 4.27 12.89
C LEU A 38 -0.11 3.15 13.06
N LYS A 39 -1.31 3.50 13.54
CA LYS A 39 -2.46 2.59 13.67
C LYS A 39 -3.53 2.98 12.67
N ILE A 40 -3.98 2.02 11.87
CA ILE A 40 -5.12 2.19 10.97
C ILE A 40 -6.39 2.25 11.82
N ILE A 41 -7.12 3.37 11.74
CA ILE A 41 -8.36 3.58 12.51
C ILE A 41 -9.63 3.28 11.71
N ALA A 42 -9.58 3.40 10.38
CA ALA A 42 -10.71 3.15 9.50
C ALA A 42 -10.25 2.88 8.06
N ILE A 43 -11.09 2.18 7.28
CA ILE A 43 -10.96 2.04 5.83
C ILE A 43 -12.22 2.63 5.20
N LEU A 44 -12.05 3.59 4.29
CA LEU A 44 -13.16 4.28 3.62
C LEU A 44 -13.45 3.61 2.27
N LEU A 45 -14.53 2.84 2.20
CA LEU A 45 -14.94 2.13 0.98
C LEU A 45 -16.05 2.85 0.19
N LYS A 46 -16.83 3.71 0.85
CA LYS A 46 -17.94 4.44 0.22
C LYS A 46 -17.40 5.66 -0.53
N LYS A 47 -17.81 5.84 -1.80
CA LYS A 47 -17.46 7.01 -2.61
C LYS A 47 -17.78 8.35 -1.91
N ALA A 48 -18.93 8.46 -1.26
CA ALA A 48 -19.30 9.66 -0.51
C ALA A 48 -18.32 9.96 0.64
N ALA A 49 -17.78 8.92 1.30
CA ALA A 49 -16.82 9.11 2.39
C ALA A 49 -15.46 9.60 1.88
N THR A 50 -15.07 9.22 0.66
CA THR A 50 -13.81 9.68 0.04
C THR A 50 -13.83 11.16 -0.35
N THR A 51 -15.01 11.78 -0.51
CA THR A 51 -15.14 13.22 -0.80
C THR A 51 -15.49 14.03 0.45
N ASN A 52 -16.52 13.60 1.19
CA ASN A 52 -17.07 14.40 2.27
C ASN A 52 -16.07 14.60 3.42
N ILE A 53 -15.29 13.56 3.77
CA ILE A 53 -14.33 13.67 4.88
C ILE A 53 -13.21 14.69 4.55
N PRO A 54 -12.51 14.60 3.41
CA PRO A 54 -11.59 15.66 3.00
C PRO A 54 -12.22 17.05 2.94
N ASP A 55 -13.42 17.17 2.36
CA ASP A 55 -14.11 18.46 2.24
C ASP A 55 -14.39 19.10 3.62
N HIS A 56 -14.86 18.29 4.59
CA HIS A 56 -15.07 18.74 5.97
C HIS A 56 -13.77 19.14 6.68
N LEU A 57 -12.62 18.60 6.26
CA LEU A 57 -11.30 18.93 6.80
C LEU A 57 -10.61 20.06 6.04
N GLY A 58 -11.22 20.63 5.00
CA GLY A 58 -10.59 21.63 4.13
C GLY A 58 -9.48 21.08 3.23
N LEU A 59 -9.43 19.76 3.04
CA LEU A 59 -8.48 19.08 2.15
C LEU A 59 -9.07 18.92 0.75
N SER A 60 -8.23 18.81 -0.27
CA SER A 60 -8.71 18.51 -1.62
C SER A 60 -9.31 17.11 -1.69
N SER A 61 -10.61 17.02 -1.99
CA SER A 61 -11.31 15.76 -2.30
C SER A 61 -11.07 15.27 -3.73
N ARG A 62 -10.46 16.11 -4.58
CA ARG A 62 -10.08 15.73 -5.94
C ARG A 62 -8.94 14.71 -5.87
N THR A 63 -9.14 13.56 -6.51
CA THR A 63 -8.03 12.60 -6.70
C THR A 63 -6.86 13.31 -7.39
N PRO A 64 -5.60 13.09 -6.94
CA PRO A 64 -4.44 13.63 -7.63
C PRO A 64 -4.50 13.30 -9.12
N PRO A 65 -4.11 14.23 -10.01
CA PRO A 65 -4.02 13.93 -11.44
C PRO A 65 -3.18 12.67 -11.64
N ARG A 66 -3.65 11.74 -12.47
CA ARG A 66 -2.81 10.61 -12.90
C ARG A 66 -1.68 11.21 -13.73
N THR A 67 -0.47 11.25 -13.19
CA THR A 67 0.71 11.55 -13.98
C THR A 67 1.05 10.31 -14.81
N PRO A 68 1.43 10.47 -16.08
CA PRO A 68 2.07 9.40 -16.82
C PRO A 68 3.24 8.88 -15.99
N VAL A 69 3.41 7.56 -15.94
CA VAL A 69 4.64 6.98 -15.39
C VAL A 69 5.79 7.50 -16.26
N PRO A 70 6.81 8.17 -15.70
CA PRO A 70 7.99 8.54 -16.47
C PRO A 70 8.53 7.28 -17.14
N ILE A 71 8.79 7.34 -18.45
CA ILE A 71 9.53 6.28 -19.13
C ILE A 71 10.96 6.41 -18.60
N LEU A 72 11.25 5.69 -17.52
CA LEU A 72 12.62 5.42 -17.11
C LEU A 72 13.11 4.36 -18.08
N ASP A 73 14.09 4.69 -18.90
CA ASP A 73 14.77 3.68 -19.71
C ASP A 73 15.38 2.67 -18.74
N PRO A 74 14.98 1.38 -18.75
CA PRO A 74 15.51 0.38 -17.83
C PRO A 74 17.02 0.17 -17.97
N PHE A 75 17.62 0.70 -19.04
CA PHE A 75 19.03 0.60 -19.36
C PHE A 75 19.80 1.92 -19.22
N GLU A 76 19.19 2.99 -18.70
CA GLU A 76 19.97 4.19 -18.38
C GLU A 76 20.88 3.93 -17.17
N PRO A 77 22.20 4.17 -17.29
CA PRO A 77 23.11 4.07 -16.16
C PRO A 77 22.90 5.24 -15.20
N ILE A 78 22.83 4.93 -13.90
CA ILE A 78 22.88 5.89 -12.78
C ILE A 78 24.28 6.51 -12.68
#